data_AF-A0A8J7GY16-F1
#
_entry.id   AF-A0A8J7GY16-F1
#
_cell.length_a   1.000
_cell.length_b   1.000
_cell.length_c   1.000
_cell.angle_alpha   90.00
_cell.angle_beta   90.00
_cell.angle_gamma   90.00
#
_symmetry.space_group_name_H-M   'P 1'
#
loop_
_entity.id
_entity.type
_entity.pdbx_description
1 polymer ?
#
loop_
_entity_poly.entity_id
_entity_poly.type
_entity_poly.pdbx_seq_one_letter_code
_entity_poly.pdbx_strand_id
1 'polypeptide(L)'
;MIITLYKSPNLSPLIAQEDCKKEQAPKKITPNLMKKIENSLLTLLTKQRERFLFHNAKRHPCLKSVYRCAVKEGHQGRCQAMGIAVTAVDDIFKNTKLRGTATRICQQTPCNNTLPLEKDPVMALRGKKFIETFLVHKTQLDEETYLAALGIGYQLKRLKFDPVLTDMFAQVWHEREQLLTQEAIAQSKARSRKPK
;
A
#
# COMPACT_ATOMS: atom_id res chain seq x y z
N MET A 1 2.10 60.65 -42.48
CA MET A 1 3.37 60.33 -43.16
C MET A 1 3.40 58.82 -43.39
N ILE A 2 3.24 58.39 -44.66
CA ILE A 2 3.76 57.17 -45.34
C ILE A 2 3.40 55.78 -44.69
N ILE A 3 2.37 55.03 -45.15
CA ILE A 3 2.36 53.85 -46.08
C ILE A 3 3.54 52.85 -45.77
N THR A 4 3.44 51.53 -45.53
CA THR A 4 2.93 50.43 -46.37
C THR A 4 3.13 49.06 -45.67
N LEU A 5 2.07 48.24 -45.67
CA LEU A 5 1.93 46.79 -45.97
C LEU A 5 3.09 45.76 -45.90
N TYR A 6 2.76 44.63 -45.24
CA TYR A 6 2.96 43.19 -45.59
C TYR A 6 4.34 42.48 -45.44
N LYS A 7 4.30 41.35 -44.69
CA LYS A 7 4.83 39.97 -44.97
C LYS A 7 5.64 39.33 -43.81
N SER A 8 5.14 38.20 -43.29
CA SER A 8 5.96 37.05 -42.84
C SER A 8 6.56 36.37 -44.10
N PRO A 9 7.69 35.61 -44.09
CA PRO A 9 7.87 34.41 -43.25
C PRO A 9 9.34 33.97 -42.94
N ASN A 10 9.45 32.93 -42.10
CA ASN A 10 10.38 31.79 -42.16
C ASN A 10 11.92 31.91 -42.09
N LEU A 11 12.46 30.84 -41.47
CA LEU A 11 13.76 30.18 -41.70
C LEU A 11 15.01 30.75 -41.01
N SER A 12 15.41 30.04 -39.96
CA SER A 12 16.79 29.96 -39.46
C SER A 12 17.79 29.63 -40.57
N PRO A 13 19.05 30.02 -40.38
CA PRO A 13 20.14 29.04 -40.47
C PRO A 13 21.05 29.18 -39.23
N LEU A 14 21.33 28.10 -38.49
CA LEU A 14 22.42 27.17 -38.79
C LEU A 14 23.75 27.88 -39.09
N ILE A 15 24.70 27.64 -38.17
CA ILE A 15 26.16 27.64 -38.36
C ILE A 15 26.89 28.93 -37.98
N ALA A 16 27.29 28.99 -36.71
CA ALA A 16 28.66 29.36 -36.34
C ALA A 16 29.23 28.22 -35.48
N GLN A 17 29.73 27.21 -36.20
CA GLN A 17 30.78 26.25 -35.83
C GLN A 17 32.04 27.06 -35.45
N GLU A 18 32.81 26.84 -34.38
CA GLU A 18 33.78 25.77 -34.05
C GLU A 18 34.61 26.35 -32.87
N ASP A 19 35.35 25.68 -32.00
CA ASP A 19 35.61 24.29 -31.64
C ASP A 19 36.55 24.37 -30.42
N CYS A 20 36.38 23.52 -29.39
CA CYS A 20 37.43 22.59 -28.94
C CYS A 20 37.15 21.95 -27.56
N LYS A 21 36.98 20.62 -27.64
CA LYS A 21 37.51 19.56 -26.75
C LYS A 21 36.90 19.30 -25.36
N LYS A 22 36.06 18.25 -25.36
CA LYS A 22 36.11 17.01 -24.55
C LYS A 22 36.53 17.10 -23.07
N GLU A 23 35.59 16.76 -22.19
CA GLU A 23 35.71 15.61 -21.26
C GLU A 23 34.33 15.20 -20.75
N GLN A 24 33.94 13.93 -20.99
CA GLN A 24 32.73 13.34 -20.43
C GLN A 24 33.04 12.81 -19.03
N ALA A 25 32.26 13.25 -18.04
CA ALA A 25 32.12 12.63 -16.72
C ALA A 25 30.62 12.58 -16.34
N PRO A 26 30.19 11.61 -15.51
CA PRO A 26 28.91 10.95 -15.66
C PRO A 26 27.73 11.84 -15.25
N LYS A 27 26.68 11.84 -16.07
CA LYS A 27 25.37 12.43 -15.73
C LYS A 27 24.91 11.78 -14.42
N LYS A 28 24.98 12.54 -13.31
CA LYS A 28 24.38 12.17 -12.03
C LYS A 28 22.88 11.94 -12.23
N ILE A 29 22.50 10.69 -12.40
CA ILE A 29 21.12 10.25 -12.22
C ILE A 29 20.77 10.57 -10.77
N THR A 30 19.92 11.57 -10.59
CA THR A 30 19.61 12.14 -9.30
C THR A 30 18.85 11.09 -8.46
N PRO A 31 19.21 10.86 -7.17
CA PRO A 31 18.50 9.95 -6.26
C PRO A 31 16.99 10.23 -6.14
N ASN A 32 16.57 11.43 -6.53
CA ASN A 32 15.19 11.90 -6.55
C ASN A 32 14.31 11.21 -7.61
N LEU A 33 14.88 10.74 -8.73
CA LEU A 33 14.11 10.03 -9.76
C LEU A 33 13.84 8.58 -9.35
N MET A 34 14.82 7.90 -8.72
CA MET A 34 14.61 6.55 -8.18
C MET A 34 13.62 6.54 -7.01
N LYS A 35 13.65 7.53 -6.10
CA LYS A 35 12.61 7.67 -5.04
C LYS A 35 11.20 7.91 -5.58
N LYS A 36 11.06 8.63 -6.71
CA LYS A 36 9.76 8.92 -7.33
C LYS A 36 9.23 7.73 -8.14
N ILE A 37 10.13 6.90 -8.68
CA ILE A 37 9.82 5.65 -9.39
C ILE A 37 9.53 4.51 -8.40
N GLU A 38 10.26 4.42 -7.28
CA GLU A 38 9.92 3.51 -6.18
C GLU A 38 8.55 3.84 -5.60
N ASN A 39 8.19 5.12 -5.44
CA ASN A 39 6.83 5.49 -5.01
C ASN A 39 5.74 5.29 -6.08
N SER A 40 6.07 5.19 -7.39
CA SER A 40 5.06 5.08 -8.47
C SER A 40 4.88 3.67 -9.04
N LEU A 41 5.91 2.82 -9.03
CA LEU A 41 5.80 1.41 -9.45
C LEU A 41 5.22 0.53 -8.33
N LEU A 42 5.53 0.84 -7.07
CA LEU A 42 4.91 0.20 -5.90
C LEU A 42 3.46 0.64 -5.69
N THR A 43 2.89 1.59 -6.43
CA THR A 43 1.47 1.96 -6.29
C THR A 43 0.56 1.34 -7.36
N LEU A 44 1.05 1.06 -8.58
CA LEU A 44 0.21 0.46 -9.62
C LEU A 44 0.03 -1.06 -9.44
N LEU A 45 1.12 -1.79 -9.24
CA LEU A 45 1.07 -3.25 -9.01
C LEU A 45 0.28 -3.59 -7.76
N THR A 46 0.43 -2.79 -6.72
CA THR A 46 -0.34 -2.88 -5.47
C THR A 46 -1.84 -2.71 -5.70
N LYS A 47 -2.21 -1.69 -6.48
CA LYS A 47 -3.62 -1.49 -6.88
C LYS A 47 -4.14 -2.64 -7.74
N GLN A 48 -3.34 -3.19 -8.64
CA GLN A 48 -3.75 -4.33 -9.46
C GLN A 48 -3.94 -5.60 -8.63
N ARG A 49 -3.01 -5.91 -7.73
CA ARG A 49 -3.10 -7.06 -6.82
C ARG A 49 -4.27 -6.92 -5.86
N GLU A 50 -4.44 -5.75 -5.25
CA GLU A 50 -5.60 -5.44 -4.40
C GLU A 50 -6.92 -5.64 -5.15
N ARG A 51 -7.00 -5.15 -6.39
CA ARG A 51 -8.19 -5.36 -7.23
C ARG A 51 -8.43 -6.85 -7.51
N PHE A 52 -7.39 -7.62 -7.81
CA PHE A 52 -7.52 -9.06 -8.02
C PHE A 52 -8.10 -9.75 -6.78
N LEU A 53 -7.51 -9.50 -5.60
CA LEU A 53 -7.99 -10.06 -4.33
C LEU A 53 -9.43 -9.60 -4.02
N PHE A 54 -9.76 -8.35 -4.32
CA PHE A 54 -11.12 -7.83 -4.16
C PHE A 54 -12.14 -8.56 -5.05
N HIS A 55 -11.78 -8.93 -6.28
CA HIS A 55 -12.69 -9.66 -7.15
C HIS A 55 -12.96 -11.08 -6.65
N ASN A 56 -12.02 -11.68 -5.92
CA ASN A 56 -12.23 -12.98 -5.29
C ASN A 56 -13.27 -12.91 -4.15
N ALA A 57 -13.38 -11.78 -3.46
CA ALA A 57 -14.42 -11.57 -2.43
C ALA A 57 -15.85 -11.78 -2.97
N LYS A 58 -16.10 -11.53 -4.27
CA LYS A 58 -17.40 -11.79 -4.91
C LYS A 58 -17.77 -13.28 -4.90
N ARG A 59 -16.76 -14.15 -4.99
CA ARG A 59 -16.91 -15.61 -5.06
C ARG A 59 -17.05 -16.25 -3.67
N HIS A 60 -16.64 -15.55 -2.62
CA HIS A 60 -16.72 -16.05 -1.25
C HIS A 60 -18.16 -15.94 -0.70
N PRO A 61 -18.84 -17.05 -0.35
CA PRO A 61 -20.25 -17.04 0.05
C PRO A 61 -20.55 -16.07 1.20
N CYS A 62 -19.70 -16.07 2.24
CA CYS A 62 -19.87 -15.25 3.43
C CYS A 62 -19.57 -13.76 3.22
N LEU A 63 -18.90 -13.39 2.12
CA LEU A 63 -18.52 -12.00 1.84
C LEU A 63 -19.39 -11.36 0.77
N LYS A 64 -20.44 -12.03 0.30
CA LYS A 64 -21.32 -11.49 -0.76
C LYS A 64 -21.98 -10.16 -0.38
N SER A 65 -22.30 -9.95 0.89
CA SER A 65 -22.83 -8.67 1.41
C SER A 65 -21.73 -7.61 1.49
N VAL A 66 -20.58 -7.96 2.07
CA VAL A 66 -19.38 -7.12 2.17
C VAL A 66 -18.93 -6.64 0.79
N TYR A 67 -18.83 -7.54 -0.19
CA TYR A 67 -18.48 -7.21 -1.57
C TYR A 67 -19.44 -6.16 -2.16
N ARG A 68 -20.76 -6.34 -1.99
CA ARG A 68 -21.76 -5.38 -2.49
C ARG A 68 -21.60 -3.99 -1.86
N CYS A 69 -21.32 -3.91 -0.56
CA CYS A 69 -21.03 -2.64 0.12
C CYS A 69 -19.71 -2.02 -0.38
N ALA A 70 -18.65 -2.84 -0.44
CA ALA A 70 -17.31 -2.44 -0.85
C ALA A 70 -17.22 -1.96 -2.31
N VAL A 71 -18.07 -2.48 -3.20
CA VAL A 71 -18.20 -1.96 -4.57
C VAL A 71 -18.73 -0.52 -4.54
N LYS A 72 -19.76 -0.23 -3.72
CA LYS A 72 -20.39 1.10 -3.64
C LYS A 72 -19.46 2.15 -3.05
N GLU A 73 -18.71 1.80 -2.00
CA GLU A 73 -17.79 2.73 -1.33
C GLU A 73 -16.43 2.88 -2.04
N GLY A 74 -16.16 2.04 -3.04
CA GLY A 74 -14.92 2.08 -3.81
C GLY A 74 -13.67 1.74 -3.00
N HIS A 75 -12.50 2.05 -3.56
CA HIS A 75 -11.21 1.70 -2.95
C HIS A 75 -11.00 2.39 -1.58
N GLN A 76 -11.48 3.62 -1.43
CA GLN A 76 -11.35 4.35 -0.17
C GLN A 76 -12.12 3.67 0.97
N GLY A 77 -13.34 3.20 0.73
CA GLY A 77 -14.12 2.45 1.73
C GLY A 77 -13.47 1.13 2.12
N ARG A 78 -12.89 0.40 1.16
CA ARG A 78 -12.14 -0.83 1.45
C ARG A 78 -10.93 -0.58 2.32
N CYS A 79 -10.11 0.41 1.97
CA CYS A 79 -8.96 0.80 2.79
C CYS A 79 -9.41 1.26 4.18
N GLN A 80 -10.53 1.98 4.29
CA GLN A 80 -11.07 2.37 5.59
C GLN A 80 -11.45 1.15 6.44
N ALA A 81 -12.19 0.19 5.87
CA ALA A 81 -12.56 -1.04 6.55
C ALA A 81 -11.33 -1.81 7.04
N MET A 82 -10.33 -2.00 6.18
CA MET A 82 -9.07 -2.66 6.57
C MET A 82 -8.33 -1.90 7.68
N GLY A 83 -8.33 -0.56 7.63
CA GLY A 83 -7.73 0.25 8.69
C GLY A 83 -8.42 0.10 10.04
N ILE A 84 -9.75 -0.04 10.05
CA ILE A 84 -10.52 -0.34 11.27
C ILE A 84 -10.11 -1.71 11.81
N ALA A 85 -10.01 -2.72 10.93
CA ALA A 85 -9.57 -4.07 11.33
C ALA A 85 -8.14 -4.07 11.93
N VAL A 86 -7.20 -3.38 11.28
CA VAL A 86 -5.80 -3.24 11.76
C VAL A 86 -5.74 -2.52 13.11
N THR A 87 -6.58 -1.50 13.30
CA THR A 87 -6.66 -0.76 14.56
C THR A 87 -7.17 -1.63 15.69
N ALA A 88 -8.21 -2.41 15.42
CA ALA A 88 -8.79 -3.32 16.40
C ALA A 88 -7.78 -4.41 16.82
N VAL A 89 -6.97 -4.91 15.88
CA VAL A 89 -5.87 -5.84 16.17
C VAL A 89 -4.77 -5.19 17.02
N ASP A 90 -4.38 -3.95 16.74
CA ASP A 90 -3.43 -3.21 17.58
C ASP A 90 -3.95 -3.05 19.02
N ASP A 91 -5.24 -2.79 19.20
CA ASP A 91 -5.83 -2.65 20.54
C ASP A 91 -5.78 -3.95 21.35
N ILE A 92 -5.90 -5.12 20.70
CA ILE A 92 -5.64 -6.42 21.35
C ILE A 92 -4.17 -6.52 21.74
N PHE A 93 -3.26 -6.29 20.79
CA PHE A 93 -1.83 -6.53 21.00
C PHE A 93 -1.17 -5.52 21.94
N LYS A 94 -1.71 -4.31 22.10
CA LYS A 94 -1.24 -3.32 23.10
C LYS A 94 -1.17 -3.88 24.51
N ASN A 95 -2.08 -4.81 24.85
CA ASN A 95 -2.13 -5.45 26.17
C ASN A 95 -1.27 -6.72 26.26
N THR A 96 -0.54 -7.05 25.19
CA THR A 96 0.33 -8.21 25.11
C THR A 96 1.79 -7.79 24.91
N LYS A 97 2.72 -8.71 25.15
CA LYS A 97 4.14 -8.51 24.80
C LYS A 97 4.41 -8.63 23.29
N LEU A 98 3.41 -9.06 22.51
CA LEU A 98 3.53 -9.24 21.07
C LEU A 98 3.40 -7.87 20.39
N ARG A 99 4.51 -7.35 19.84
CA ARG A 99 4.49 -6.17 18.97
C ARG A 99 4.61 -6.60 17.52
N GLY A 100 3.47 -6.64 16.83
CA GLY A 100 3.37 -7.02 15.41
C GLY A 100 3.36 -5.83 14.44
N THR A 101 3.14 -6.15 13.17
CA THR A 101 3.04 -5.18 12.06
C THR A 101 1.88 -4.22 12.25
N ALA A 102 0.76 -4.68 12.82
CA ALA A 102 -0.40 -3.84 13.14
C ALA A 102 -0.04 -2.68 14.09
N THR A 103 0.69 -2.96 15.17
CA THR A 103 1.18 -1.93 16.11
C THR A 103 2.12 -0.94 15.43
N ARG A 104 3.00 -1.42 14.55
CA ARG A 104 3.89 -0.54 13.78
C ARG A 104 3.09 0.40 12.88
N ILE A 105 2.07 -0.10 12.18
CA ILE A 105 1.19 0.71 11.33
C ILE A 105 0.47 1.77 12.16
N CYS A 106 -0.11 1.39 13.31
CA CYS A 106 -0.87 2.29 14.17
C CYS A 106 0.01 3.36 14.83
N GLN A 107 1.23 3.03 15.24
CA GLN A 107 2.21 3.99 15.78
C GLN A 107 2.67 5.01 14.74
N GLN A 108 2.92 4.57 13.50
CA GLN A 108 3.31 5.47 12.42
C GLN A 108 2.15 6.33 11.90
N THR A 109 0.91 6.03 12.30
CA THR A 109 -0.28 6.72 11.81
C THR A 109 -1.30 6.80 12.95
N PRO A 110 -1.07 7.68 13.94
CA PRO A 110 -1.90 7.78 15.14
C PRO A 110 -3.32 8.24 14.79
N CYS A 111 -4.31 7.67 15.48
CA CYS A 111 -5.72 8.00 15.30
C CYS A 111 -6.07 9.32 15.98
N ASN A 112 -7.13 9.96 15.50
CA ASN A 112 -7.75 11.05 16.22
C ASN A 112 -8.78 10.49 17.20
N ASN A 113 -8.42 10.46 18.49
CA ASN A 113 -9.26 9.91 19.56
C ASN A 113 -10.58 10.69 19.79
N THR A 114 -10.79 11.81 19.11
CA THR A 114 -12.02 12.61 19.23
C THR A 114 -13.12 12.20 18.24
N LEU A 115 -12.77 11.40 17.22
CA LEU A 115 -13.72 10.95 16.20
C LEU A 115 -14.01 9.45 16.34
N PRO A 116 -15.23 9.01 16.01
CA PRO A 116 -15.48 7.60 15.76
C PRO A 116 -14.54 7.06 14.68
N LEU A 117 -14.04 5.82 14.84
CA LEU A 117 -13.06 5.22 13.92
C LEU A 117 -13.55 5.23 12.47
N GLU A 118 -14.84 4.97 12.23
CA GLU A 118 -15.45 4.99 10.91
C GLU A 118 -15.56 6.38 10.27
N LYS A 119 -15.23 7.44 11.01
CA LYS A 119 -15.13 8.82 10.51
C LYS A 119 -13.70 9.33 10.49
N ASP A 120 -12.76 8.61 11.10
CA ASP A 120 -11.36 9.00 11.14
C ASP A 120 -10.71 8.76 9.75
N PRO A 121 -10.24 9.82 9.05
CA PRO A 121 -9.56 9.67 7.76
C PRO A 121 -8.27 8.85 7.86
N VAL A 122 -7.68 8.74 9.05
CA VAL A 122 -6.49 7.92 9.31
C VAL A 122 -6.76 6.44 9.08
N MET A 123 -8.00 5.96 9.23
CA MET A 123 -8.30 4.54 8.99
C MET A 123 -8.00 4.14 7.55
N ALA A 124 -8.40 4.97 6.57
CA ALA A 124 -8.07 4.68 5.18
C ALA A 124 -6.55 4.68 4.92
N LEU A 125 -5.78 5.49 5.66
CA LEU A 125 -4.32 5.50 5.55
C LEU A 125 -3.69 4.23 6.19
N ARG A 126 -4.19 3.78 7.34
CA ARG A 126 -3.78 2.52 7.96
C ARG A 126 -4.04 1.32 7.05
N GLY A 127 -5.21 1.27 6.41
CA GLY A 127 -5.52 0.21 5.44
C GLY A 127 -4.62 0.23 4.20
N LYS A 128 -4.25 1.41 3.69
CA LYS A 128 -3.26 1.50 2.60
C LYS A 128 -1.90 0.95 3.03
N LYS A 129 -1.41 1.36 4.20
CA LYS A 129 -0.16 0.84 4.77
C LYS A 129 -0.19 -0.66 5.03
N PHE A 130 -1.35 -1.18 5.44
CA PHE A 130 -1.57 -2.62 5.55
C PHE A 130 -1.32 -3.31 4.21
N ILE A 131 -1.95 -2.85 3.13
CA ILE A 131 -1.75 -3.47 1.80
C ILE A 131 -0.30 -3.32 1.35
N GLU A 132 0.34 -2.18 1.61
CA GLU A 132 1.72 -1.88 1.22
C GLU A 132 2.79 -2.66 2.00
N THR A 133 2.56 -2.96 3.29
CA THR A 133 3.55 -3.62 4.15
C THR A 133 3.95 -5.00 3.66
N PHE A 134 3.03 -5.75 3.07
CA PHE A 134 3.35 -7.08 2.52
C PHE A 134 4.21 -6.97 1.25
N LEU A 135 4.03 -5.93 0.45
CA LEU A 135 4.77 -5.74 -0.79
C LEU A 135 6.23 -5.32 -0.58
N VAL A 136 6.49 -4.49 0.45
CA VAL A 136 7.87 -4.10 0.83
C VAL A 136 8.68 -5.30 1.32
N HIS A 137 8.04 -6.28 1.93
CA HIS A 137 8.69 -7.50 2.41
C HIS A 137 8.86 -8.59 1.34
N LYS A 138 8.58 -8.30 0.06
CA LYS A 138 8.56 -9.29 -1.07
C LYS A 138 7.62 -10.48 -0.82
N THR A 139 6.69 -10.33 0.12
CA THR A 139 5.77 -11.38 0.54
C THR A 139 4.39 -11.03 0.04
N GLN A 140 3.75 -11.90 -0.74
CA GLN A 140 2.45 -11.54 -1.29
C GLN A 140 1.44 -11.44 -0.16
N LEU A 141 0.65 -10.35 -0.14
CA LEU A 141 -0.62 -10.34 0.56
C LEU A 141 -1.45 -11.46 -0.06
N ASP A 142 -1.71 -12.49 0.74
CA ASP A 142 -2.52 -13.63 0.35
C ASP A 142 -4.01 -13.29 0.42
N GLU A 143 -4.79 -14.15 -0.21
CA GLU A 143 -6.23 -13.99 -0.32
C GLU A 143 -6.92 -14.09 1.03
N GLU A 144 -6.50 -15.01 1.88
CA GLU A 144 -7.11 -15.25 3.19
C GLU A 144 -6.99 -14.02 4.10
N THR A 145 -5.78 -13.50 4.26
CA THR A 145 -5.51 -12.32 5.09
C THR A 145 -6.25 -11.08 4.57
N TYR A 146 -6.29 -10.90 3.24
CA TYR A 146 -7.02 -9.79 2.63
C TYR A 146 -8.53 -9.91 2.85
N LEU A 147 -9.11 -11.09 2.59
CA LEU A 147 -10.55 -11.33 2.71
C LEU A 147 -11.01 -11.24 4.17
N ALA A 148 -10.21 -11.75 5.12
CA ALA A 148 -10.47 -11.63 6.55
C ALA A 148 -10.47 -10.15 6.98
N ALA A 149 -9.44 -9.38 6.62
CA ALA A 149 -9.33 -7.96 6.93
C ALA A 149 -10.51 -7.16 6.36
N LEU A 150 -10.86 -7.42 5.10
CA LEU A 150 -11.98 -6.76 4.42
C LEU A 150 -13.31 -7.12 5.10
N GLY A 151 -13.56 -8.40 5.37
CA GLY A 151 -14.80 -8.88 5.99
C GLY A 151 -15.01 -8.29 7.38
N ILE A 152 -14.03 -8.48 8.26
CA ILE A 152 -14.10 -8.05 9.66
C ILE A 152 -14.12 -6.53 9.75
N GLY A 153 -13.31 -5.84 8.94
CA GLY A 153 -13.32 -4.39 8.85
C GLY A 153 -14.70 -3.80 8.53
N TYR A 154 -15.43 -4.40 7.59
CA TYR A 154 -16.79 -3.98 7.25
C TYR A 154 -17.81 -4.31 8.34
N GLN A 155 -17.63 -5.40 9.09
CA GLN A 155 -18.49 -5.73 10.22
C GLN A 155 -18.26 -4.78 11.39
N LEU A 156 -17.01 -4.52 11.76
CA LEU A 156 -16.64 -3.60 12.84
C LEU A 156 -17.08 -2.16 12.54
N LYS A 157 -17.00 -1.74 11.27
CA LYS A 157 -17.54 -0.44 10.81
C LYS A 157 -19.05 -0.28 11.08
N ARG A 158 -19.80 -1.39 11.14
CA ARG A 158 -21.26 -1.40 11.31
C ARG A 158 -21.71 -1.66 12.74
N LEU A 159 -21.11 -2.63 13.40
CA LEU A 159 -21.58 -3.14 14.69
C LEU A 159 -20.98 -2.39 15.90
N LYS A 160 -19.96 -1.54 15.67
CA LYS A 160 -19.02 -1.10 16.71
C LYS A 160 -18.31 -2.32 17.33
N PHE A 161 -17.17 -2.10 17.98
CA PHE A 161 -16.21 -3.14 18.36
C PHE A 161 -16.83 -4.47 18.83
N ASP A 162 -16.48 -5.57 18.16
CA ASP A 162 -16.87 -6.94 18.53
C ASP A 162 -15.60 -7.73 18.87
N PRO A 163 -15.41 -8.14 20.13
CA PRO A 163 -14.20 -8.84 20.57
C PRO A 163 -13.97 -10.16 19.82
N VAL A 164 -15.03 -10.94 19.55
CA VAL A 164 -14.92 -12.25 18.91
C VAL A 164 -14.45 -12.10 17.48
N LEU A 165 -15.04 -11.15 16.74
CA LEU A 165 -14.61 -10.86 15.36
C LEU A 165 -13.18 -10.33 15.33
N THR A 166 -12.78 -9.55 16.33
CA THR A 166 -11.44 -8.97 16.38
C THR A 166 -10.39 -10.03 16.70
N ASP A 167 -10.68 -10.92 17.65
CA ASP A 167 -9.82 -12.07 18.00
C ASP A 167 -9.62 -12.99 16.80
N MET A 168 -10.69 -13.29 16.05
CA MET A 168 -10.60 -14.07 14.81
C MET A 168 -9.62 -13.44 13.80
N PHE A 169 -9.69 -12.12 13.60
CA PHE A 169 -8.77 -11.45 12.69
C PHE A 169 -7.33 -11.45 13.23
N ALA A 170 -7.17 -11.20 14.53
CA ALA A 170 -5.87 -11.18 15.18
C ALA A 170 -5.17 -12.54 15.07
N GLN A 171 -5.92 -13.65 15.16
CA GLN A 171 -5.40 -14.99 14.96
C GLN A 171 -4.91 -15.21 13.53
N VAL A 172 -5.74 -14.96 12.52
CA VAL A 172 -5.35 -15.09 11.09
C VAL A 172 -4.12 -14.25 10.79
N TRP A 173 -4.08 -13.02 11.33
CA TRP A 173 -2.94 -12.14 11.19
C TRP A 173 -1.68 -12.71 11.85
N HIS A 174 -1.80 -13.22 13.07
CA HIS A 174 -0.68 -13.75 13.83
C HIS A 174 -0.07 -15.00 13.18
N GLU A 175 -0.91 -15.94 12.73
CA GLU A 175 -0.50 -17.12 11.98
C GLU A 175 0.27 -16.71 10.73
N ARG A 176 -0.21 -15.68 10.02
CA ARG A 176 0.51 -15.14 8.86
C ARG A 176 1.88 -14.55 9.23
N GLU A 177 1.96 -13.77 10.30
CA GLU A 177 3.24 -13.21 10.77
C GLU A 177 4.26 -14.30 11.15
N GLN A 178 3.80 -15.40 11.75
CA GLN A 178 4.66 -16.54 12.06
C GLN A 178 5.20 -17.22 10.80
N LEU A 179 4.34 -17.48 9.80
CA LEU A 179 4.75 -18.07 8.53
C LEU A 179 5.81 -17.21 7.82
N LEU A 180 5.60 -15.90 7.77
CA LEU A 180 6.57 -14.95 7.19
C LEU A 180 7.93 -14.99 7.90
N THR A 181 7.91 -15.11 9.23
CA THR A 181 9.13 -15.21 10.04
C THR A 181 9.87 -16.52 9.76
N GLN A 182 9.14 -17.64 9.66
CA GLN A 182 9.73 -18.95 9.35
C GLN A 182 10.34 -18.99 7.94
N GLU A 183 9.64 -18.44 6.94
CA GLU A 183 10.14 -18.34 5.57
C GLU A 183 11.44 -17.50 5.50
N ALA A 184 11.49 -16.37 6.21
CA ALA A 184 12.68 -15.53 6.27
C ALA A 184 13.88 -16.27 6.90
N ILE A 185 13.65 -17.06 7.96
CA ILE A 185 14.67 -17.89 8.60
C ILE A 185 15.14 -19.01 7.66
N ALA A 186 14.23 -19.65 6.92
CA ALA A 186 14.59 -20.70 5.97
C ALA A 186 15.45 -20.15 4.81
N GLN A 187 15.11 -18.97 4.29
CA GLN A 187 15.87 -18.31 3.22
C GLN A 187 17.27 -17.86 3.66
N SER A 188 17.43 -17.38 4.90
CA SER A 188 18.75 -17.00 5.43
C SER A 188 19.67 -18.22 5.60
N LYS A 189 19.12 -19.34 6.09
CA LYS A 189 19.84 -20.62 6.18
C LYS A 189 20.24 -21.16 4.81
N ALA A 190 19.37 -21.09 3.80
CA ALA A 190 19.68 -21.54 2.44
C ALA A 190 20.80 -20.74 1.78
N ARG A 191 20.87 -19.41 2.01
CA ARG A 191 21.96 -18.56 1.49
C ARG A 191 23.31 -18.85 2.15
N SER A 192 23.32 -19.25 3.42
CA SER A 192 24.54 -19.62 4.15
C SER A 192 25.16 -20.96 3.74
N ARG A 193 24.43 -21.81 2.99
CA ARG A 193 24.84 -23.17 2.64
C ARG A 193 25.38 -23.34 1.21
N LYS A 194 25.54 -22.27 0.42
CA LYS A 194 26.21 -22.40 -0.90
C LYS A 194 27.72 -22.61 -0.68
N PRO A 195 28.29 -23.77 -1.06
CA PRO A 195 29.73 -23.97 -0.98
C PRO A 195 30.44 -23.12 -2.05
N LYS A 196 31.65 -22.65 -1.71
CA LYS A 196 32.57 -21.99 -2.64
C LYS A 196 33.05 -22.96 -3.71
#